data_AF-A0A6B3HKA9-F1
#
_entry.id   AF-A0A6B3HKA9-F1
#
_cell.length_a   1.000
_cell.length_b   1.000
_cell.length_c   1.000
_cell.angle_alpha   90.00
_cell.angle_beta   90.00
_cell.angle_gamma   90.00
#
_symmetry.space_group_name_H-M   'P 1'
#
loop_
_entity.id
_entity.type
_entity.pdbx_description
1 polymer ?
#
loop_
_entity_poly.entity_id
_entity_poly.type
_entity_poly.pdbx_seq_one_letter_code
_entity_poly.pdbx_strand_id
1 'polypeptide(L)' 'VESLGQRIAEIGRMPLLGTVTYAPGTEDLAMSQTNSAQRVRALHEALTVEPELARALKSAGGPVLLVDDLS' A
#
# COMPACT_ATOMS: atom_id res chain seq x y z
N VAL A 1 0.30 -16.45 8.96
CA VAL A 1 1.64 -15.85 9.04
C VAL A 1 1.41 -14.38 9.33
N GLU A 2 1.83 -13.89 10.49
CA GLU A 2 1.76 -12.46 10.80
C GLU A 2 2.69 -11.72 9.82
N SER A 3 2.16 -10.70 9.14
CA SER A 3 2.75 -10.09 7.95
C SER A 3 4.16 -9.56 8.18
N LEU A 4 5.03 -9.60 7.16
CA LEU A 4 6.38 -9.02 7.22
C LEU A 4 6.37 -7.58 7.74
N GLY A 5 5.37 -6.79 7.32
CA GLY A 5 5.16 -5.42 7.75
C GLY A 5 4.93 -5.28 9.26
N GLN A 6 4.15 -6.18 9.86
CA GLN A 6 3.93 -6.17 11.31
C GLN A 6 5.24 -6.42 12.07
N ARG A 7 6.03 -7.41 11.65
CA ARG A 7 7.30 -7.72 12.32
C ARG A 7 8.34 -6.61 12.19
N ILE A 8 8.39 -5.93 11.04
CA ILE A 8 9.24 -4.75 10.84
C ILE A 8 8.83 -3.62 11.78
N ALA A 9 7.52 -3.35 11.89
CA ALA A 9 7.00 -2.30 12.77
C ALA A 9 7.35 -2.58 14.24
N GLU A 10 7.19 -3.82 14.71
CA GLU A 10 7.55 -4.25 16.06
C GLU A 10 9.04 -4.05 16.36
N ILE A 11 9.93 -4.55 15.49
CA ILE A 11 11.39 -4.43 15.69
C ILE A 11 11.84 -2.98 15.62
N GLY A 12 11.34 -2.22 14.65
CA GLY A 12 11.67 -0.81 14.46
C GLY A 12 11.02 0.13 15.48
N ARG A 13 10.12 -0.38 16.34
CA ARG A 13 9.30 0.41 17.27
C ARG A 13 8.54 1.53 16.55
N MET A 14 7.99 1.19 15.39
CA MET A 14 7.19 2.09 14.55
C MET A 14 5.70 1.74 14.68
N PRO A 15 4.80 2.74 14.62
CA PRO A 15 3.37 2.45 14.60
C PRO A 15 2.98 1.74 13.30
N LEU A 16 2.20 0.66 13.39
CA LEU A 16 1.56 0.06 12.23
C LEU A 16 0.34 0.93 11.85
N LEU A 17 0.41 1.61 10.71
CA LEU A 17 -0.60 2.60 10.31
C LEU A 17 -1.83 1.99 9.62
N GLY A 18 -1.72 0.78 9.07
CA GLY A 18 -2.77 0.08 8.34
C GLY A 18 -2.30 -0.48 7.00
N THR A 19 -3.24 -0.83 6.12
CA THR A 19 -2.99 -1.44 4.81
C THR A 19 -3.63 -0.62 3.68
N VAL A 20 -2.93 -0.52 2.55
CA VAL A 20 -3.55 -0.04 1.30
C VAL A 20 -4.46 -1.15 0.75
N THR A 21 -5.53 -0.75 0.10
CA THR A 21 -6.52 -1.68 -0.48
C THR A 21 -6.58 -1.51 -1.98
N TYR A 22 -7.14 -2.49 -2.67
CA TYR A 22 -7.45 -2.36 -4.08
C TYR A 22 -8.73 -1.55 -4.27
N ALA A 23 -8.76 -0.66 -5.26
CA ALA A 23 -9.97 0.09 -5.60
C ALA A 23 -11.06 -0.87 -6.13
N PRO A 24 -12.36 -0.55 -5.94
CA PRO A 24 -13.43 -1.40 -6.46
C PRO A 24 -13.32 -1.58 -7.98
N GLY A 25 -13.43 -2.82 -8.46
CA GLY A 25 -13.41 -3.15 -9.90
C GLY A 25 -12.02 -3.22 -10.54
N THR A 26 -10.94 -3.21 -9.75
CA THR A 26 -9.56 -3.35 -10.26
C THR A 26 -9.15 -4.80 -10.52
N GLU A 27 -10.03 -5.76 -10.23
CA GLU A 27 -9.82 -7.20 -10.44
C GLU A 27 -9.51 -7.51 -11.91
N ASP A 28 -10.07 -6.71 -12.83
CA ASP A 28 -9.93 -6.85 -14.28
C ASP A 28 -8.88 -5.89 -14.90
N LEU A 29 -8.10 -5.15 -14.09
CA LEU A 29 -7.04 -4.29 -14.62
C LEU A 29 -5.92 -5.15 -15.23
N ALA A 30 -6.04 -5.43 -16.52
CA ALA A 30 -4.99 -6.07 -17.31
C ALA A 30 -3.75 -5.17 -17.31
N MET A 31 -2.79 -5.46 -16.42
CA MET A 31 -1.52 -4.76 -16.37
C MET A 31 -0.79 -4.97 -17.69
N SER A 32 -0.76 -3.94 -18.53
CA SER A 32 -0.09 -3.96 -19.83
C SER A 32 1.39 -4.35 -19.64
N GLN A 33 1.79 -5.50 -20.19
CA GLN A 33 3.14 -6.04 -20.01
C GLN A 33 4.21 -5.28 -20.83
N THR A 34 3.79 -4.46 -21.79
CA THR A 34 4.68 -3.85 -22.81
C THR A 34 4.96 -2.36 -22.60
N ASN A 35 4.31 -1.67 -21.65
CA ASN A 35 4.52 -0.24 -21.42
C ASN A 35 4.61 0.11 -19.92
N SER A 36 5.79 0.56 -19.48
CA SER A 36 6.07 0.93 -18.09
C SER A 36 5.22 2.10 -17.60
N ALA A 37 4.93 3.10 -18.44
CA ALA A 37 4.11 4.24 -18.06
C ALA A 37 2.64 3.86 -17.85
N GLN A 38 2.10 2.98 -18.72
CA GLN A 38 0.75 2.45 -18.53
C GLN A 38 0.64 1.56 -17.28
N ARG A 39 1.70 0.80 -16.97
CA ARG A 39 1.77 0.01 -15.73
C ARG A 39 1.74 0.88 -14.48
N VAL A 40 2.52 1.96 -14.45
CA VAL A 40 2.53 2.91 -13.32
C VAL A 40 1.15 3.56 -13.17
N ARG A 41 0.51 3.96 -14.27
CA ARG A 41 -0.84 4.50 -14.24
C ARG A 41 -1.87 3.48 -13.71
N ALA A 42 -1.86 2.26 -14.24
CA ALA A 42 -2.77 1.21 -13.79
C ALA A 42 -2.58 0.89 -12.30
N LEU A 43 -1.33 0.84 -11.82
CA LEU A 43 -1.04 0.65 -10.39
C LEU A 43 -1.55 1.82 -9.54
N HIS A 44 -1.39 3.06 -10.02
CA HIS A 44 -1.87 4.25 -9.32
C HIS A 44 -3.41 4.26 -9.21
N GLU A 45 -4.10 3.82 -10.26
CA GLU A 45 -5.56 3.68 -10.26
C GLU A 45 -6.03 2.47 -9.45
N ALA A 46 -5.17 1.46 -9.25
CA ALA A 46 -5.53 0.21 -8.57
C ALA A 46 -5.51 0.30 -7.05
N LEU A 47 -4.69 1.17 -6.45
CA LEU A 47 -4.50 1.23 -5.00
C LEU A 47 -5.26 2.42 -4.39
N THR A 48 -6.03 2.14 -3.34
CA THR A 48 -6.77 3.14 -2.56
C THR A 48 -6.20 3.26 -1.16
N VAL A 49 -6.19 4.51 -0.66
CA VAL A 49 -5.89 4.83 0.73
C VAL A 49 -7.21 5.18 1.41
N GLU A 50 -7.73 4.24 2.21
CA GLU A 50 -9.01 4.43 2.91
C GLU A 50 -8.95 5.61 3.90
N PRO A 51 -10.09 6.24 4.24
CA PRO A 51 -10.14 7.47 5.05
C PRO A 51 -9.42 7.35 6.40
N GLU A 52 -9.43 6.18 7.02
CA GLU A 52 -8.73 5.93 8.28
C GLU A 52 -7.21 5.96 8.11
N LEU A 53 -6.68 5.24 7.12
CA LEU A 53 -5.26 5.25 6.78
C LEU A 53 -4.82 6.65 6.34
N ALA A 54 -5.63 7.37 5.58
CA ALA A 54 -5.34 8.74 5.16
C ALA A 54 -5.18 9.69 6.36
N ARG A 55 -5.98 9.51 7.43
CA ARG A 55 -5.82 10.27 8.68
C ARG A 55 -4.53 9.88 9.41
N ALA A 56 -4.25 8.59 9.54
CA ALA A 56 -3.04 8.10 10.19
C ALA A 56 -1.76 8.61 9.49
N LEU A 57 -1.73 8.60 8.16
CA LEU A 57 -0.61 9.12 7.35
C LEU A 57 -0.39 10.61 7.56
N LYS A 58 -1.46 11.42 7.61
CA LYS A 58 -1.36 12.86 7.90
C LYS A 58 -0.81 13.13 9.30
N SER A 59 -1.16 12.29 10.26
CA SER A 59 -0.70 12.40 11.66
C SER A 59 0.70 11.84 11.89
N ALA A 60 1.26 11.04 10.97
CA ALA A 60 2.57 10.41 11.14
C ALA A 60 3.73 11.43 11.21
N GLY A 61 3.58 12.59 10.57
CA GLY A 61 4.51 13.72 10.73
C GLY A 61 5.96 13.44 10.28
N GLY A 62 6.17 12.38 9.51
CA GLY A 62 7.49 11.88 9.12
C GLY A 62 7.43 10.92 7.94
N PRO A 63 8.58 10.33 7.55
CA PRO A 63 8.61 9.36 6.46
C PRO A 63 7.76 8.12 6.80
N VAL A 64 7.13 7.55 5.78
CA VAL A 64 6.29 6.35 5.89
C VAL A 64 6.95 5.22 5.13
N LEU A 65 7.00 4.04 5.75
CA LEU A 65 7.48 2.81 5.14
C LEU A 65 6.27 2.00 4.62
N LEU A 66 6.17 1.85 3.31
CA LEU A 66 5.24 0.93 2.67
C LEU A 66 5.94 -0.40 2.42
N VAL A 67 5.34 -1.50 2.88
CA VAL A 67 5.85 -2.86 2.72
C VAL A 67 4.86 -3.64 1.87
N ASP A 68 5.35 -4.18 0.76
CA ASP A 68 4.64 -5.21 0.01
C ASP A 68 4.92 -6.55 0.66
N ASP A 69 3.90 -7.15 1.26
CA ASP A 69 4.04 -8.39 2.01
C ASP A 69 3.90 -9.58 1.05
N LEU A 70 4.94 -10.41 1.00
CA LEU A 70 4.88 -11.65 0.25
C LEU A 70 4.12 -12.68 1.10
N SER A 71 2.84 -12.88 0.79
CA SER A 71 2.05 -13.99 1.34
C SER A 71 2.47 -15.32 0.71
#